data_AF-A0A2X1NZI5-F1
#
_entry.id   AF-A0A2X1NZI5-F1
#
_cell.length_a   1.000
_cell.length_b   1.000
_cell.length_c   1.000
_cell.angle_alpha   90.00
_cell.angle_beta   90.00
_cell.angle_gamma   90.00
#
_symmetry.space_group_name_H-M   'P 1'
#
loop_
_entity.id
_entity.type
_entity.pdbx_description
1 polymer ?
#
loop_
_entity_poly.entity_id
_entity_poly.type
_entity_poly.pdbx_seq_one_letter_code
_entity_poly.pdbx_strand_id
1 'polypeptide(L)' 'MISETTFGEGFYFDSIRSTAWIKDGVMHTDDTLVDGLEADIAMKGSVNLVRRDLNMEAVVAPEISATGGRGCGFCG' A
#
# COMPACT_ATOMS: atom_id res chain seq x y z
N MET A 1 11.90 5.95 32.27
CA MET A 1 12.42 6.59 31.05
C MET A 1 12.10 5.65 29.92
N ILE A 2 11.01 5.93 29.20
CA ILE A 2 10.61 5.16 28.02
C ILE A 2 11.41 5.73 26.85
N SER A 3 12.32 4.93 26.30
CA SER A 3 13.16 5.29 25.16
C SER A 3 12.31 5.26 23.89
N GLU A 4 11.98 6.43 23.37
CA GLU A 4 11.40 6.62 22.04
C GLU A 4 12.45 6.35 20.95
N THR A 5 12.66 5.12 20.49
CA THR A 5 13.34 4.90 19.18
C THR A 5 12.89 3.58 18.52
N THR A 6 11.60 3.45 18.22
CA THR A 6 11.15 2.51 17.17
C THR A 6 9.84 3.00 16.54
N PHE A 7 9.77 4.30 16.28
CA PHE A 7 8.97 4.83 15.16
C PHE A 7 9.84 4.91 13.90
N GLY A 8 10.74 3.93 13.71
CA GLY A 8 11.84 3.99 12.75
C GLY A 8 11.90 2.85 11.73
N GLU A 9 11.08 1.82 11.85
CA GLU A 9 10.98 0.78 10.81
C GLU A 9 9.63 0.97 10.12
N GLY A 10 9.54 2.06 9.36
CA GLY A 10 8.50 2.17 8.35
C GLY A 10 8.63 1.01 7.36
N PHE A 11 7.55 0.69 6.67
CA PHE A 11 7.56 -0.30 5.60
C PHE A 11 8.61 0.10 4.54
N TYR A 12 9.62 -0.75 4.30
CA TYR A 12 10.63 -0.50 3.28
C TYR A 12 10.04 -0.84 1.91
N PHE A 13 9.74 0.20 1.13
CA PHE A 13 9.22 0.07 -0.22
C PHE A 13 10.28 0.44 -1.26
N ASP A 14 10.30 -0.28 -2.37
CA ASP A 14 11.10 0.06 -3.55
C ASP A 14 10.40 1.17 -4.35
N SER A 15 9.11 1.00 -4.64
CA SER A 15 8.37 1.96 -5.43
C SER A 15 6.89 2.06 -5.07
N ILE A 16 6.34 3.26 -5.25
CA ILE A 16 4.90 3.53 -5.17
C ILE A 16 4.43 3.96 -6.55
N ARG A 17 3.40 3.28 -7.07
CA ARG A 17 2.78 3.57 -8.36
C ARG A 17 1.29 3.74 -8.18
N SER A 18 0.71 4.78 -8.76
CA SER A 18 -0.71 5.06 -8.61
C SER A 18 -1.19 5.94 -9.76
N THR A 19 -2.37 5.62 -10.29
CA THR A 19 -3.15 6.55 -11.10
C THR A 19 -4.24 7.12 -10.19
N ALA A 20 -4.15 8.44 -9.96
CA ALA A 20 -5.14 9.14 -9.17
C ALA A 20 -5.66 10.36 -9.93
N TRP A 21 -6.95 10.62 -9.78
CA TRP A 21 -7.59 11.83 -10.30
C TRP A 21 -8.34 12.52 -9.18
N ILE A 22 -8.35 13.85 -9.23
CA ILE A 22 -9.04 14.67 -8.24
C ILE A 22 -10.24 15.31 -8.93
N LYS A 23 -11.40 15.20 -8.29
CA LYS A 23 -12.64 15.88 -8.72
C LYS A 23 -13.38 16.39 -7.49
N ASP A 24 -13.79 17.65 -7.55
CA ASP A 24 -14.60 18.29 -6.49
C ASP A 24 -13.97 18.16 -5.08
N GLY A 25 -12.64 18.16 -5.00
CA GLY A 25 -11.88 18.01 -3.75
C GLY A 25 -11.77 16.58 -3.22
N VAL A 26 -12.26 15.58 -3.97
CA VAL A 26 -12.11 14.15 -3.69
C VAL A 26 -11.08 13.55 -4.65
N MET A 27 -10.01 12.98 -4.10
CA MET A 27 -9.05 12.16 -4.82
C MET A 27 -9.61 10.74 -4.93
N HIS A 28 -9.56 10.15 -6.12
CA HIS A 28 -9.89 8.76 -6.37
C HIS A 28 -8.68 8.04 -6.93
N THR A 29 -8.47 6.80 -6.49
CA THR A 29 -7.46 5.89 -7.04
C THR A 29 -7.97 4.46 -6.95
N ASP A 30 -7.65 3.65 -7.96
CA ASP A 30 -8.10 2.26 -8.04
C ASP A 30 -6.92 1.28 -8.14
N ASP A 31 -5.70 1.80 -8.31
CA ASP A 31 -4.51 1.06 -8.72
C ASP A 31 -3.25 1.53 -7.96
N THR A 32 -3.41 2.00 -6.72
CA THR A 32 -2.24 2.34 -5.91
C THR A 32 -1.54 1.06 -5.49
N LEU A 33 -0.30 0.87 -5.93
CA LEU A 33 0.56 -0.25 -5.58
C LEU A 33 1.80 0.29 -4.87
N VAL A 34 2.14 -0.34 -3.75
CA VAL A 34 3.39 -0.13 -3.02
C VAL A 34 4.12 -1.46 -3.06
N ASP A 35 5.22 -1.47 -3.79
CA ASP A 35 6.13 -2.60 -3.91
C ASP A 35 7.16 -2.47 -2.80
N GLY A 36 7.25 -3.45 -1.91
CA GLY A 36 8.25 -3.45 -0.86
C GLY A 36 8.83 -4.82 -0.58
N LEU A 37 10.01 -4.81 0.03
CA LEU A 37 10.83 -6.00 0.18
C LEU A 37 10.13 -7.08 1.03
N GLU A 38 9.35 -6.66 2.02
CA GLU A 38 8.66 -7.56 2.95
C GLU A 38 7.21 -7.84 2.54
N ALA A 39 6.59 -7.04 1.66
CA ALA A 39 5.21 -7.22 1.21
C ALA A 39 4.86 -6.36 -0.03
N ASP A 40 3.90 -6.82 -0.82
CA ASP A 40 3.19 -5.96 -1.75
C ASP A 40 1.93 -5.40 -1.10
N ILE A 41 1.67 -4.10 -1.27
CA ILE A 41 0.44 -3.45 -0.79
C ILE A 41 -0.31 -2.86 -1.97
N ALA A 42 -1.55 -3.31 -2.15
CA ALA A 42 -2.49 -2.71 -3.10
C ALA A 42 -3.54 -1.89 -2.36
N MET A 43 -3.76 -0.65 -2.79
CA MET A 43 -4.70 0.29 -2.20
C MET A 43 -5.63 0.86 -3.27
N LYS A 44 -6.90 0.99 -2.90
CA LYS A 44 -7.93 1.64 -3.73
C LYS A 44 -8.92 2.40 -2.85
N GLY A 45 -9.58 3.39 -3.43
CA GLY A 45 -10.64 4.12 -2.76
C GLY A 45 -10.59 5.61 -3.05
N SER A 46 -11.00 6.39 -2.05
CA SER A 46 -11.15 7.83 -2.18
C SER A 46 -10.76 8.58 -0.93
N VAL A 47 -10.18 9.76 -1.13
CA VAL A 47 -9.81 10.68 -0.06
C VAL A 47 -10.49 12.01 -0.32
N ASN A 48 -11.37 12.42 0.60
CA ASN A 48 -11.93 13.77 0.59
C ASN A 48 -10.94 14.72 1.26
N LEU A 49 -10.21 15.49 0.48
CA LEU A 49 -9.16 16.39 0.98
C LEU A 49 -9.73 17.61 1.72
N VAL A 50 -10.95 18.02 1.37
CA VAL A 50 -11.65 19.16 1.99
C VAL A 50 -12.12 18.79 3.39
N ARG A 51 -12.73 17.61 3.52
CA ARG A 51 -13.28 17.11 4.79
C ARG A 51 -12.26 16.30 5.60
N ARG A 52 -11.11 15.98 5.00
CA ARG A 52 -10.08 15.08 5.56
C ARG A 52 -10.64 13.70 5.92
N ASP A 53 -11.57 13.21 5.12
CA ASP A 53 -12.13 11.87 5.23
C ASP A 53 -11.35 10.92 4.33
N LEU A 54 -10.91 9.79 4.87
CA LEU A 54 -10.12 8.78 4.16
C LEU A 54 -10.93 7.48 4.08
N ASN A 55 -11.38 7.12 2.87
CA ASN A 55 -12.08 5.88 2.61
C ASN A 55 -11.25 5.05 1.65
N MET A 56 -10.29 4.32 2.23
CA MET A 56 -9.31 3.51 1.49
C MET A 56 -9.42 2.07 1.96
N GLU A 57 -9.35 1.16 0.99
CA GLU A 57 -9.18 -0.27 1.22
C GLU A 57 -7.75 -0.63 0.85
N ALA A 58 -7.05 -1.29 1.76
CA ALA A 58 -5.69 -1.76 1.55
C ALA A 58 -5.64 -3.28 1.68
N VAL A 59 -5.05 -3.94 0.69
CA VAL A 59 -4.76 -5.37 0.68
C VAL A 59 -3.25 -5.53 0.81
N VAL A 60 -2.82 -6.31 1.79
CA VAL A 60 -1.40 -6.57 2.07
C VAL A 60 -1.10 -8.02 1.71
N ALA A 61 -0.13 -8.24 0.83
CA ALA A 61 0.37 -9.54 0.43
C ALA A 61 1.82 -9.69 0.93
N PRO A 62 2.09 -10.44 2.03
CA PRO A 62 3.43 -10.61 2.56
C PRO A 62 4.34 -11.44 1.65
N GLU A 63 5.59 -11.03 1.50
CA GLU A 63 6.65 -11.80 0.83
C GLU A 63 7.24 -12.83 1.82
N ILE A 64 6.45 -13.83 2.22
CA ILE A 64 7.02 -15.05 2.80
C ILE A 64 7.26 -16.05 1.65
N SER A 65 8.45 -15.98 1.06
CA SER A 65 8.95 -17.08 0.24
C SER A 65 9.30 -18.27 1.14
N ALA A 66 8.26 -18.91 1.70
CA ALA A 66 8.39 -20.24 2.23
C ALA A 66 8.95 -21.09 1.09
N THR A 67 10.22 -21.46 1.20
CA THR A 67 10.90 -22.38 0.30
C THR A 67 10.10 -23.68 0.31
N GLY A 68 9.16 -23.81 -0.61
CA GLY A 68 8.10 -24.81 -0.46
C GLY A 68 6.95 -24.67 -1.46
N GLY A 69 7.27 -24.72 -2.76
CA GLY A 69 6.40 -25.31 -3.79
C GLY A 69 5.00 -24.70 -4.03
N ARG A 70 4.88 -24.10 -5.22
CA ARG A 70 3.65 -23.75 -5.97
C ARG A 70 3.01 -22.40 -5.64
N GLY A 71 3.04 -21.54 -6.65
CA GLY A 71 2.08 -20.47 -6.82
C GLY A 71 2.63 -19.28 -7.58
N CYS A 72 3.00 -19.44 -8.85
CA CYS A 72 3.02 -18.29 -9.75
C CYS A 72 1.60 -17.68 -9.75
N GLY A 73 1.44 -16.53 -9.09
CA GLY A 73 0.23 -15.70 -9.14
C GLY A 73 0.26 -14.66 -10.27
N PHE A 74 1.35 -14.62 -11.04
CA PHE A 74 1.50 -13.83 -12.26
C PHE A 74 2.27 -14.65 -13.31
N CYS A 75 1.57 -15.57 -13.96
CA CYS A 75 1.91 -16.04 -15.30
C CYS A 75 0.59 -16.03 -16.08
N GLY A 76 0.56 -15.31 -17.21
CA GLY A 76 -0.61 -15.22 -18.08
C GLY A 76 -0.95 -16.50 -18.82
#